data_AF-A0A7K1E869-F1
#
_entry.id   AF-A0A7K1E869-F1
#
_cell.length_a   1.000
_cell.length_b   1.000
_cell.length_c   1.000
_cell.angle_alpha   90.00
_cell.angle_beta   90.00
_cell.angle_gamma   90.00
#
_symmetry.space_group_name_H-M   'P 1'
#
loop_
_entity.id
_entity.type
_entity.pdbx_description
1 polymer ?
#
loop_
_entity_poly.entity_id
_entity_poly.type
_entity_poly.pdbx_seq_one_letter_code
_entity_poly.pdbx_strand_id
1 'polypeptide(L)' 'DLMPRNLDRRVEALVPVEDPLLQARLHEILDVNLEDDSLAWALGPDTTWSRVLGTDQFDTHRRFEAIALERRF' A
#
# COMPACT_ATOMS: atom_id res chain seq x y z
N ASP A 1 4.44 -8.54 -9.14
CA ASP A 1 5.34 -9.26 -8.20
C ASP A 1 6.72 -9.39 -8.82
N LEU A 2 7.78 -9.37 -8.00
CA LEU A 2 9.16 -9.58 -8.43
C LEU A 2 9.54 -11.07 -8.36
N MET A 3 8.93 -11.87 -9.22
CA MET A 3 9.19 -13.32 -9.29
C MET A 3 9.85 -13.69 -10.62
N PRO A 4 10.76 -14.68 -10.66
CA PRO A 4 11.41 -15.12 -11.91
C PRO A 4 10.41 -15.48 -13.02
N ARG A 5 9.25 -16.04 -12.67
CA ARG A 5 8.20 -16.34 -13.65
C ARG A 5 7.63 -15.10 -14.35
N ASN A 6 7.61 -13.95 -13.67
CA ASN A 6 7.12 -12.69 -14.24
C ASN A 6 8.23 -12.03 -15.06
N LEU A 7 9.48 -12.13 -14.61
CA LEU A 7 10.60 -11.44 -15.23
C LEU A 7 11.18 -12.18 -16.44
N ASP A 8 11.19 -13.52 -16.42
CA ASP A 8 11.88 -14.33 -17.44
C ASP A 8 10.92 -15.07 -18.38
N ARG A 9 9.64 -15.21 -17.98
CA ARG A 9 8.69 -16.14 -18.64
C ARG A 9 7.35 -15.52 -19.02
N ARG A 10 7.09 -14.26 -18.66
CA ARG A 10 5.85 -13.55 -19.00
C ARG A 10 6.19 -12.25 -19.72
N VAL A 11 5.23 -11.76 -20.50
CA VAL A 11 5.26 -10.39 -21.03
C VAL A 11 4.61 -9.50 -19.98
N GLU A 12 5.40 -8.60 -19.40
CA GLU A 12 4.97 -7.65 -18.37
C GLU A 12 5.17 -6.21 -18.89
N ALA A 13 4.38 -5.26 -18.40
CA ALA A 13 4.49 -3.85 -18.73
C ALA A 13 4.64 -3.00 -17.47
N LEU A 14 5.61 -2.08 -17.48
CA LEU A 14 5.78 -1.04 -16.49
C LEU A 14 5.67 0.31 -17.20
N VAL A 15 4.87 1.21 -16.63
CA VAL A 15 4.70 2.56 -17.16
C VAL A 15 5.03 3.57 -16.07
N PRO A 16 5.75 4.65 -16.38
CA PRO A 16 5.92 5.75 -15.44
C PRO A 16 4.59 6.48 -15.27
N VAL A 17 4.35 6.97 -14.05
CA VAL A 17 3.30 7.94 -13.79
C VAL A 17 3.96 9.31 -13.82
N GLU A 18 3.76 10.06 -14.90
CA GLU A 18 4.46 11.35 -15.12
C GLU A 18 3.74 12.54 -14.50
N ASP A 19 2.41 12.48 -14.38
CA ASP A 19 1.60 13.56 -13.81
C ASP A 19 1.89 13.71 -12.31
N PRO A 20 2.39 14.88 -11.85
CA PRO A 20 2.71 15.10 -10.43
C PRO A 20 1.52 14.94 -9.49
N LEU A 21 0.30 15.24 -9.95
CA LEU A 21 -0.92 15.07 -9.14
C LEU A 21 -1.25 13.58 -8.97
N LEU A 22 -1.05 12.77 -10.01
CA LEU A 22 -1.22 11.31 -9.90
C LEU A 22 -0.12 10.68 -9.03
N GLN A 23 1.12 11.15 -9.12
CA GLN A 23 2.19 10.73 -8.22
C GLN A 23 1.84 11.06 -6.77
N ALA A 24 1.39 12.30 -6.49
CA ALA A 24 0.98 12.70 -5.15
C ALA A 24 -0.16 11.83 -4.59
N ARG A 25 -1.13 11.45 -5.44
CA ARG A 25 -2.20 10.53 -5.05
C ARG A 25 -1.67 9.12 -4.76
N LEU A 26 -0.71 8.62 -5.54
CA LEU A 26 -0.07 7.33 -5.24
C LEU A 26 0.69 7.37 -3.92
N HIS A 27 1.42 8.46 -3.64
CA HIS A 27 2.08 8.65 -2.36
C HIS A 27 1.09 8.62 -1.18
N GLU A 28 -0.01 9.38 -1.26
CA GLU A 28 -1.06 9.35 -0.23
C GLU A 28 -1.62 7.94 0.00
N ILE A 29 -1.82 7.16 -1.08
CA ILE A 29 -2.28 5.78 -0.96
C ILE A 29 -1.24 4.92 -0.25
N LEU A 30 0.04 5.02 -0.63
CA LEU A 30 1.11 4.25 -0.01
C LEU A 30 1.30 4.63 1.47
N ASP A 31 1.26 5.92 1.80
CA ASP A 31 1.39 6.42 3.17
C ASP A 31 0.28 5.85 4.07
N VAL A 32 -0.98 5.91 3.61
CA VAL A 32 -2.12 5.34 4.35
C VAL A 32 -1.96 3.82 4.56
N ASN A 33 -1.50 3.07 3.55
CA ASN A 33 -1.28 1.62 3.73
C ASN A 33 -0.14 1.31 4.72
N LEU A 34 0.90 2.16 4.77
CA LEU A 34 2.07 1.95 5.63
C LEU A 34 1.84 2.39 7.08
N GLU A 35 0.84 3.23 7.33
CA GLU A 35 0.43 3.67 8.67
C GLU A 35 -0.46 2.63 9.39
N ASP A 36 -0.95 1.61 8.69
CA ASP A 36 -1.83 0.60 9.26
C ASP A 36 -1.22 -0.14 10.46
N ASP A 37 -1.93 -0.09 11.57
CA ASP A 37 -1.57 -0.80 12.80
C ASP A 37 -2.67 -1.76 13.29
N SER A 38 -3.77 -1.84 12.56
CA SER A 38 -4.95 -2.66 12.91
C SER A 38 -4.97 -4.01 12.20
N LEU A 39 -4.54 -4.02 10.94
CA LEU A 39 -4.54 -5.17 10.04
C LEU A 39 -3.13 -5.59 9.59
N ALA A 40 -2.15 -4.69 9.71
CA ALA A 40 -0.79 -4.93 9.23
C ALA A 40 -0.03 -6.03 9.97
N TRP A 41 0.84 -6.70 9.20
CA TRP A 41 1.83 -7.65 9.69
C TRP A 41 3.19 -7.30 9.12
N ALA A 42 4.22 -7.36 9.96
CA ALA A 42 5.60 -7.16 9.57
C ALA A 42 6.29 -8.52 9.39
N LEU A 43 7.06 -8.66 8.32
CA LEU A 43 7.96 -9.79 8.10
C LEU A 43 9.33 -9.50 8.71
N GLY A 44 9.70 -10.28 9.71
CA GLY A 44 11.02 -10.23 10.31
C GLY A 44 12.11 -10.83 9.40
N PRO A 45 13.40 -10.52 9.67
CA PRO A 45 14.53 -11.10 8.95
C PRO A 45 14.66 -12.62 9.17
N ASP A 46 14.05 -13.13 10.24
CA ASP A 46 13.96 -14.55 10.58
C ASP A 46 12.80 -15.26 9.86
N THR A 47 12.14 -14.59 8.90
CA THR A 47 10.97 -15.06 8.16
C THR A 47 9.70 -15.24 8.98
N THR A 48 9.69 -14.74 10.22
CA THR A 48 8.51 -14.77 11.10
C THR A 48 7.63 -13.56 10.82
N TRP A 49 6.32 -13.79 10.75
CA TRP A 49 5.33 -12.73 10.67
C TRP A 49 4.84 -12.36 12.07
N SER A 50 4.84 -11.08 12.40
CA SER A 50 4.25 -10.54 13.63
C SER A 50 3.27 -9.43 13.30
N ARG A 51 2.15 -9.35 14.03
CA ARG A 51 1.25 -8.20 13.92
C ARG A 51 2.00 -6.92 14.24
N VAL A 52 1.76 -5.88 13.44
CA VAL A 52 2.13 -4.52 13.84
C VAL A 52 1.30 -4.17 15.06
N LEU A 53 1.95 -3.67 16.11
CA LEU A 53 1.28 -3.25 17.35
C LEU A 53 1.40 -1.73 17.43
N GLY A 54 0.35 -1.04 17.02
CA GLY A 54 0.20 0.40 17.24
C GLY A 54 -0.91 0.71 18.23
N THR A 55 -0.93 1.95 18.70
CA THR A 55 -1.91 2.45 19.67
C THR A 55 -3.05 3.22 19.02
N ASP A 56 -2.91 3.53 17.73
CA ASP A 56 -3.76 4.50 17.05
C ASP A 56 -5.00 3.82 16.45
N GLN A 57 -4.98 2.49 16.32
CA GLN A 57 -6.05 1.69 15.72
C GLN A 57 -6.42 2.23 14.33
N PHE A 58 -5.39 2.57 13.57
CA PHE A 58 -5.44 3.01 12.20
C PHE A 58 -5.73 1.82 11.28
N ASP A 59 -6.91 1.84 10.68
CA ASP A 59 -7.37 0.89 9.68
C ASP A 59 -7.38 1.57 8.30
N THR A 60 -6.53 1.08 7.41
CA THR A 60 -6.35 1.58 6.04
C THR A 60 -7.65 1.61 5.25
N HIS A 61 -8.47 0.56 5.37
CA HIS A 61 -9.69 0.44 4.57
C HIS A 61 -10.73 1.46 5.01
N ARG A 62 -10.87 1.68 6.33
CA ARG A 62 -11.73 2.75 6.85
C ARG A 62 -11.22 4.13 6.45
N ARG A 63 -9.90 4.35 6.46
CA ARG A 63 -9.35 5.64 6.01
C ARG A 63 -9.64 5.88 4.54
N PHE A 64 -9.47 4.88 3.68
CA PHE A 64 -9.80 5.03 2.25
C PHE A 64 -11.28 5.24 1.99
N GLU A 65 -12.16 4.56 2.73
CA GLU A 65 -13.60 4.81 2.66
C GLU A 65 -13.93 6.28 2.99
N ALA A 66 -13.37 6.82 4.08
CA ALA A 66 -13.55 8.23 4.45
C ALA A 66 -13.04 9.19 3.35
N ILE A 67 -11.83 8.98 2.83
CA ILE A 67 -11.27 9.79 1.74
C ILE A 67 -12.16 9.76 0.49
N ALA A 68 -12.72 8.58 0.16
CA ALA A 68 -13.60 8.43 -1.00
C ALA A 68 -14.92 9.19 -0.83
N LEU A 69 -15.46 9.23 0.39
CA LEU A 69 -16.66 10.01 0.72
C LEU A 69 -16.39 11.53 0.71
N GLU A 70 -15.25 11.97 1.24
CA GLU A 70 -14.83 13.38 1.28
C GLU A 70 -14.69 13.99 -0.13
N ARG A 71 -14.26 13.19 -1.11
CA ARG A 71 -14.01 13.62 -2.50
C ARG A 71 -15.24 13.53 -3.41
N ARG A 72 -16.40 13.13 -2.87
CA ARG A 72 -17.62 12.92 -3.65
C ARG A 72 -18.43 14.20 -3.91
N PHE A 73 -17.83 15.36 -3.66
CA PHE A 73 -18.33 16.72 -3.92
C PHE A 73 -17.14 17.63 -4.30
#